data_AF-A0A934IC38-F1
#
_entry.id   AF-A0A934IC38-F1
#
_cell.length_a   1.000
_cell.length_b   1.000
_cell.length_c   1.000
_cell.angle_alpha   90.00
_cell.angle_beta   90.00
_cell.angle_gamma   90.00
#
_symmetry.space_group_name_H-M   'P 1'
#
loop_
_entity.id
_entity.type
_entity.pdbx_description
1 polymer ?
#
loop_
_entity_poly.entity_id
_entity_poly.type
_entity_poly.pdbx_seq_one_letter_code
_entity_poly.pdbx_strand_id
1 'polypeptide(L)'
;MTLQTPPIVPGSRPAPDHRPAVLRRAPAALLLDFGGVVFETRRRTDAAEAVVGRWTARLAAAGHTCPSERLLAALLAGRAALKDWKNAAGRRLEPREMTHREIVRDFLASDLPATVRQVLECDATEVLAEMSVLLSDHVVRPGVRELLAHAQDRGIPVGIVSNAHAGLAHRRLLAQHGLDALVAVQAYSDEIGIRKPHPGTIHRTATALGTTADRCWYVGDTQDRDVVAGRRAGVGAVLVTRHRHTDTPPYPVSVVADAVLETPEGVLDLLRRTLDEQPPEPSAAAVGALPARSAGPSRGRPPAALLLDHGGVVVTSTPDPEAADAFARALSDTLARAGHVVPADRVARSIAHARRTYHAWKADLSDGDVVPETTPQEFWAAATTGWPAGAQELVRLEAVDLMARHARTKSRARLRDGVDDLLTEAARLGVPVAVVSNTVSGRVVRERLHHHGLLERLAVVVCSDEVGRRKPDPELPRTALRALGVDPLDAWFVGDKPHRDALAARRADVGTVVLVRGGSTTDAPLDEALDARASGGTALADHVVDDIHGLLALLTRASKPATPTHTPHER
;
A
#
# COMPACT_ATOMS: atom_id res chain seq x y z
N MET A 1 68.82 -47.10 15.87
CA MET A 1 68.02 -47.32 17.11
C MET A 1 66.63 -46.75 16.91
N THR A 2 65.65 -47.21 17.67
CA THR A 2 64.22 -46.96 17.46
C THR A 2 63.79 -45.57 17.93
N LEU A 3 62.69 -45.06 17.35
CA LEU A 3 62.03 -43.80 17.74
C LEU A 3 61.46 -43.84 19.16
N GLN A 4 61.40 -42.69 19.83
CA GLN A 4 60.32 -42.41 20.77
C GLN A 4 59.99 -40.91 20.85
N THR A 5 58.77 -40.56 20.46
CA THR A 5 58.18 -39.21 20.55
C THR A 5 57.45 -39.09 21.90
N PRO A 6 57.46 -37.92 22.58
CA PRO A 6 56.69 -37.75 23.82
C PRO A 6 55.17 -37.91 23.60
N PRO A 7 54.42 -38.36 24.63
CA PRO A 7 53.00 -38.66 24.50
C PRO A 7 52.15 -37.39 24.30
N ILE A 8 51.20 -37.46 23.37
CA ILE A 8 50.18 -36.43 23.17
C ILE A 8 49.16 -36.53 24.32
N VAL A 9 48.96 -35.43 25.05
CA VAL A 9 47.89 -35.31 26.04
C VAL A 9 46.54 -35.30 25.29
N PRO A 10 45.58 -36.19 25.60
CA PRO A 10 44.26 -36.15 24.99
C PRO A 10 43.59 -34.80 25.24
N GLY A 11 43.07 -34.19 24.17
CA GLY A 11 42.53 -32.84 24.22
C GLY A 11 41.44 -32.67 25.29
N SER A 12 41.45 -31.51 25.96
CA SER A 12 40.36 -31.10 26.85
C SER A 12 39.03 -31.26 26.13
N ARG A 13 38.07 -31.98 26.73
CA ARG A 13 36.67 -31.97 26.26
C ARG A 13 36.24 -30.50 26.06
N PRO A 14 35.63 -30.12 24.92
CA PRO A 14 35.01 -28.81 24.82
C PRO A 14 33.99 -28.67 25.96
N ALA A 15 33.91 -27.47 26.53
CA ALA A 15 32.99 -27.20 27.62
C ALA A 15 31.55 -27.59 27.20
N PRO A 16 30.75 -28.20 28.09
CA PRO A 16 29.41 -28.68 27.73
C PRO A 16 28.57 -27.52 27.20
N ASP A 17 28.01 -27.69 26.01
CA ASP A 17 27.23 -26.63 25.35
C ASP A 17 25.94 -26.34 26.14
N HIS A 18 25.99 -25.31 26.98
CA HIS A 18 24.86 -24.91 27.83
C HIS A 18 23.68 -24.30 27.05
N ARG A 19 23.76 -24.16 25.71
CA ARG A 19 22.61 -23.75 24.89
C ARG A 19 21.48 -24.77 24.95
N PRO A 20 20.20 -24.33 25.04
CA PRO A 20 19.04 -25.18 24.82
C PRO A 20 19.16 -25.98 23.53
N ALA A 21 18.70 -27.24 23.54
CA ALA A 21 18.89 -28.17 22.42
C ALA A 21 18.35 -27.65 21.07
N VAL A 22 17.31 -26.81 21.10
CA VAL A 22 16.74 -26.15 19.91
C VAL A 22 17.69 -25.17 19.22
N LEU A 23 18.61 -24.53 19.96
CA LEU A 23 19.57 -23.56 19.42
C LEU A 23 20.83 -24.22 18.82
N ARG A 24 20.93 -25.55 18.91
CA ARG A 24 22.01 -26.36 18.34
C ARG A 24 21.69 -26.89 16.92
N ARG A 25 20.57 -26.46 16.33
CA ARG A 25 20.20 -26.73 14.94
C ARG A 25 20.10 -25.42 14.18
N ALA A 26 20.66 -25.39 12.98
CA ALA A 26 20.57 -24.22 12.12
C ALA A 26 19.11 -23.96 11.72
N PRO A 27 18.64 -22.70 11.75
CA PRO A 27 17.33 -22.37 11.22
C PRO A 27 17.33 -22.53 9.70
N ALA A 28 16.27 -23.15 9.16
CA ALA A 28 16.03 -23.18 7.72
C ALA A 28 15.53 -21.83 7.17
N ALA A 29 15.03 -20.95 8.04
CA ALA A 29 14.74 -19.55 7.76
C ALA A 29 14.81 -18.71 9.04
N LEU A 30 15.23 -17.46 8.92
CA LEU A 30 15.28 -16.50 10.03
C LEU A 30 14.11 -15.53 9.92
N LEU A 31 13.29 -15.45 10.96
CA LEU A 31 12.12 -14.57 11.03
C LEU A 31 12.39 -13.46 12.05
N LEU A 32 12.17 -12.19 11.68
CA LEU A 32 12.46 -11.02 12.51
C LEU A 32 11.23 -10.11 12.66
N ASP A 33 10.99 -9.53 13.84
CA ASP A 33 10.20 -8.28 13.89
C ASP A 33 10.99 -7.10 13.27
N PHE A 34 10.30 -6.00 12.96
CA PHE A 34 10.91 -4.78 12.47
C PHE A 34 11.37 -3.85 13.61
N GLY A 35 10.50 -3.59 14.59
CA GLY A 35 10.75 -2.69 15.71
C GLY A 35 11.49 -3.38 16.84
N GLY A 36 12.46 -2.69 17.43
CA GLY A 36 13.31 -3.22 18.51
C GLY A 36 14.26 -4.35 18.12
N VAL A 37 14.08 -4.98 16.95
CA VAL A 37 14.98 -6.01 16.40
C VAL A 37 15.80 -5.43 15.26
N VAL A 38 15.19 -5.02 14.14
CA VAL A 38 15.88 -4.44 12.97
C VAL A 38 16.12 -2.94 13.18
N PHE A 39 15.12 -2.21 13.68
CA PHE A 39 15.18 -0.77 13.93
C PHE A 39 14.86 -0.44 15.39
N GLU A 40 15.73 0.32 16.06
CA GLU A 40 15.34 1.04 17.27
C GLU A 40 14.62 2.35 16.91
N THR A 41 13.70 2.78 17.78
CA THR A 41 12.93 4.02 17.60
C THR A 41 13.28 5.06 18.66
N ARG A 42 13.48 6.30 18.21
CA ARG A 42 13.79 7.47 19.04
C ARG A 42 12.68 8.50 18.85
N ARG A 43 11.94 8.82 19.91
CA ARG A 43 10.88 9.83 19.83
C ARG A 43 11.49 11.21 19.63
N ARG A 44 11.00 11.93 18.63
CA ARG A 44 11.30 13.36 18.45
C ARG A 44 10.52 14.22 19.44
N THR A 45 11.02 15.41 19.73
CA THR A 45 10.37 16.40 20.60
C THR A 45 9.21 17.11 19.91
N ASP A 46 9.39 17.50 18.65
CA ASP A 46 8.40 18.17 17.78
C ASP A 46 7.36 17.21 17.15
N ALA A 47 7.42 15.93 17.51
CA ALA A 47 6.72 14.81 16.87
C ALA A 47 5.22 15.04 16.63
N ALA A 48 4.51 15.61 17.61
CA ALA A 48 3.06 15.81 17.52
C ALA A 48 2.70 17.06 16.71
N GLU A 49 3.48 18.14 16.85
CA GLU A 49 3.32 19.40 16.13
C GLU A 49 3.58 19.21 14.63
N ALA A 50 4.61 18.43 14.27
CA ALA A 50 4.91 18.08 12.88
C ALA A 50 3.78 17.31 12.19
N VAL A 51 3.10 16.39 12.90
CA VAL A 51 1.92 15.68 12.40
C VAL A 51 0.73 16.63 12.25
N VAL A 52 0.47 17.46 13.27
CA VAL A 52 -0.61 18.47 13.22
C VAL A 52 -0.40 19.48 12.09
N GLY A 53 0.84 19.87 11.78
CA GLY A 53 1.17 20.70 10.63
C GLY A 53 0.78 20.04 9.29
N ARG A 54 1.06 18.75 9.11
CA ARG A 54 0.63 17.99 7.92
C ARG A 54 -0.88 17.85 7.82
N TRP A 55 -1.56 17.61 8.93
CA TRP A 55 -3.03 17.60 8.97
C TRP A 55 -3.61 18.97 8.63
N THR A 56 -3.04 20.05 9.15
CA THR A 56 -3.47 21.44 8.88
C THR A 56 -3.33 21.79 7.40
N ALA A 57 -2.19 21.44 6.77
CA ALA A 57 -1.98 21.66 5.34
C ALA A 57 -2.97 20.88 4.47
N ARG A 58 -3.18 19.58 4.77
CA ARG A 58 -4.15 18.71 4.07
C ARG A 58 -5.59 19.21 4.20
N LEU A 59 -5.97 19.74 5.36
CA LEU A 59 -7.29 20.35 5.57
C LEU A 59 -7.45 21.66 4.80
N ALA A 60 -6.44 22.53 4.81
CA ALA A 60 -6.45 23.79 4.08
C ALA A 60 -6.56 23.59 2.55
N ALA A 61 -5.84 22.60 2.00
CA ALA A 61 -5.99 22.20 0.59
C ALA A 61 -7.42 21.74 0.25
N ALA A 62 -8.10 21.11 1.23
CA ALA A 62 -9.50 20.70 1.12
C ALA A 62 -10.52 21.81 1.43
N GLY A 63 -10.09 23.05 1.66
CA GLY A 63 -10.96 24.20 2.00
C GLY A 63 -11.44 24.24 3.46
N HIS A 64 -10.97 23.33 4.32
CA HIS A 64 -11.37 23.25 5.73
C HIS A 64 -10.35 23.91 6.65
N THR A 65 -10.83 24.54 7.72
CA THR A 65 -9.98 25.02 8.82
C THR A 65 -10.33 24.29 10.11
N CYS A 66 -9.32 24.01 10.94
CA CYS A 66 -9.49 23.41 12.26
C CYS A 66 -8.36 23.92 13.17
N PRO A 67 -8.65 24.41 14.40
CA PRO A 67 -7.62 24.87 15.32
C PRO A 67 -6.58 23.79 15.62
N SER A 68 -5.30 24.13 15.55
CA SER A 68 -4.19 23.17 15.72
C SER A 68 -4.20 22.52 17.12
N GLU A 69 -4.72 23.21 18.13
CA GLU A 69 -4.94 22.70 19.49
C GLU A 69 -5.96 21.55 19.50
N ARG A 70 -7.03 21.65 18.69
CA ARG A 70 -8.04 20.59 18.55
C ARG A 70 -7.50 19.39 17.79
N LEU A 71 -6.72 19.64 16.73
CA LEU A 71 -6.02 18.58 15.99
C LEU A 71 -5.01 17.85 16.89
N LEU A 72 -4.26 18.59 17.71
CA LEU A 72 -3.31 18.04 18.69
C LEU A 72 -4.02 17.22 19.78
N ALA A 73 -5.13 17.72 20.32
CA ALA A 73 -5.92 17.01 21.31
C ALA A 73 -6.46 15.67 20.75
N ALA A 74 -7.04 15.67 19.55
CA ALA A 74 -7.53 14.46 18.88
C ALA A 74 -6.38 13.47 18.57
N LEU A 75 -5.24 13.96 18.07
CA LEU A 75 -4.04 13.14 17.83
C LEU A 75 -3.53 12.46 19.12
N LEU A 76 -3.52 13.17 20.25
CA LEU A 76 -3.05 12.62 21.53
C LEU A 76 -4.07 11.63 22.13
N ALA A 77 -5.36 11.98 22.14
CA ALA A 77 -6.43 11.12 22.64
C ALA A 77 -6.55 9.83 21.80
N GLY A 78 -6.59 9.94 20.47
CA GLY A 78 -6.64 8.82 19.55
C GLY A 78 -5.42 7.90 19.69
N ARG A 79 -4.21 8.45 19.88
CA ARG A 79 -3.00 7.64 20.12
C ARG A 79 -3.03 6.91 21.48
N ALA A 80 -3.66 7.49 22.51
CA ALA A 80 -3.88 6.79 23.78
C ALA A 80 -4.89 5.65 23.61
N ALA A 81 -6.06 5.92 23.02
CA ALA A 81 -7.07 4.90 22.75
C ALA A 81 -6.56 3.75 21.84
N LEU A 82 -5.71 4.06 20.85
CA LEU A 82 -5.04 3.05 20.02
C LEU A 82 -4.02 2.20 20.80
N LYS A 83 -3.34 2.77 21.81
CA LYS A 83 -2.46 2.00 22.70
C LYS A 83 -3.28 0.99 23.51
N ASP A 84 -4.41 1.41 24.05
CA ASP A 84 -5.24 0.55 24.88
C ASP A 84 -6.00 -0.49 24.06
N TRP A 85 -6.43 -0.16 22.83
CA TRP A 85 -6.88 -1.15 21.85
C TRP A 85 -5.79 -2.18 21.54
N LYS A 86 -4.53 -1.78 21.32
CA LYS A 86 -3.41 -2.72 21.08
C LYS A 86 -3.20 -3.67 22.27
N ASN A 87 -3.29 -3.15 23.49
CA ASN A 87 -3.20 -3.95 24.71
C ASN A 87 -4.36 -4.95 24.81
N ALA A 88 -5.61 -4.53 24.52
CA ALA A 88 -6.78 -5.39 24.52
C ALA A 88 -6.75 -6.44 23.39
N ALA A 89 -6.25 -6.08 22.21
CA ALA A 89 -6.07 -6.98 21.06
C ALA A 89 -4.99 -8.04 21.35
N GLY A 90 -3.88 -7.65 22.00
CA GLY A 90 -2.78 -8.55 22.39
C GLY A 90 -3.22 -9.72 23.28
N ARG A 91 -4.33 -9.58 24.02
CA ARG A 91 -4.88 -10.64 24.88
C ARG A 91 -5.68 -11.72 24.11
N ARG A 92 -6.03 -11.47 22.85
CA ARG A 92 -6.83 -12.40 22.03
C ARG A 92 -5.98 -13.56 21.49
N LEU A 93 -6.63 -14.67 21.12
CA LEU A 93 -5.97 -15.76 20.38
C LEU A 93 -5.66 -15.33 18.94
N GLU A 94 -6.68 -14.79 18.26
CA GLU A 94 -6.62 -14.41 16.85
C GLU A 94 -7.10 -12.95 16.67
N PRO A 95 -6.31 -11.95 17.10
CA PRO A 95 -6.64 -10.55 16.83
C PRO A 95 -6.48 -10.23 15.33
N ARG A 96 -7.56 -9.74 14.71
CA ARG A 96 -7.47 -9.01 13.44
C ARG A 96 -6.68 -7.72 13.61
N GLU A 97 -6.10 -7.24 12.52
CA GLU A 97 -5.67 -5.84 12.42
C GLU A 97 -6.87 -4.91 12.13
N MET A 98 -6.68 -3.61 12.35
CA MET A 98 -7.61 -2.58 11.88
C MET A 98 -7.10 -1.97 10.57
N THR A 99 -8.02 -1.67 9.66
CA THR A 99 -7.73 -0.94 8.43
C THR A 99 -7.26 0.49 8.74
N HIS A 100 -6.52 1.11 7.81
CA HIS A 100 -6.09 2.50 7.97
C HIS A 100 -7.27 3.45 8.20
N ARG A 101 -8.41 3.22 7.52
CA ARG A 101 -9.62 4.03 7.68
C ARG A 101 -10.25 3.90 9.06
N GLU A 102 -10.34 2.69 9.63
CA GLU A 102 -10.78 2.51 11.03
C GLU A 102 -9.86 3.23 12.02
N ILE A 103 -8.54 3.07 11.87
CA ILE A 103 -7.55 3.72 12.75
C ILE A 103 -7.69 5.25 12.70
N VAL A 104 -7.85 5.84 11.51
CA VAL A 104 -7.98 7.29 11.37
C VAL A 104 -9.36 7.78 11.81
N ARG A 105 -10.44 7.19 11.31
CA ARG A 105 -11.83 7.62 11.58
C ARG A 105 -12.22 7.45 13.04
N ASP A 106 -12.00 6.26 13.60
CA ASP A 106 -12.61 5.87 14.88
C ASP A 106 -11.74 6.26 16.10
N PHE A 107 -10.45 6.55 15.87
CA PHE A 107 -9.51 6.95 16.92
C PHE A 107 -8.87 8.32 16.68
N LEU A 108 -8.08 8.49 15.62
CA LEU A 108 -7.22 9.68 15.46
C LEU A 108 -7.96 10.97 15.14
N ALA A 109 -9.11 10.86 14.46
CA ALA A 109 -9.94 11.98 14.02
C ALA A 109 -11.38 11.89 14.58
N SER A 110 -11.64 11.00 15.55
CA SER A 110 -12.98 10.69 16.06
C SER A 110 -13.72 11.95 16.55
N ASP A 111 -13.06 12.77 17.37
CA ASP A 111 -13.59 14.01 17.97
C ASP A 111 -13.56 15.24 17.03
N LEU A 112 -13.18 15.08 15.76
CA LEU A 112 -13.09 16.17 14.78
C LEU A 112 -14.43 16.37 14.03
N PRO A 113 -14.68 17.57 13.46
CA PRO A 113 -15.84 17.81 12.61
C PRO A 113 -15.94 16.80 11.46
N ALA A 114 -17.15 16.49 11.00
CA ALA A 114 -17.38 15.39 10.06
C ALA A 114 -16.57 15.51 8.74
N THR A 115 -16.50 16.70 8.15
CA THR A 115 -15.70 16.97 6.94
C THR A 115 -14.20 16.82 7.21
N VAL A 116 -13.71 17.45 8.30
CA VAL A 116 -12.32 17.38 8.77
C VAL A 116 -11.88 15.92 8.99
N ARG A 117 -12.71 15.11 9.66
CA ARG A 117 -12.48 13.67 9.82
C ARG A 117 -12.45 12.94 8.48
N GLN A 118 -13.38 13.24 7.58
CA GLN A 118 -13.46 12.55 6.29
C GLN A 118 -12.30 12.90 5.34
N VAL A 119 -11.77 14.12 5.36
CA VAL A 119 -10.54 14.50 4.62
C VAL A 119 -9.34 13.65 5.09
N LEU A 120 -9.16 13.51 6.41
CA LEU A 120 -8.10 12.66 6.97
C LEU A 120 -8.35 11.16 6.66
N GLU A 121 -9.61 10.71 6.66
CA GLU A 121 -9.97 9.32 6.33
C GLU A 121 -9.74 8.96 4.85
N CYS A 122 -9.92 9.92 3.92
CA CYS A 122 -9.63 9.70 2.50
C CYS A 122 -8.14 9.43 2.24
N ASP A 123 -7.26 10.07 3.00
CA ASP A 123 -5.80 9.91 2.92
C ASP A 123 -5.22 8.97 3.99
N ALA A 124 -6.05 8.13 4.63
CA ALA A 124 -5.67 7.41 5.85
C ALA A 124 -4.37 6.59 5.75
N THR A 125 -4.08 6.00 4.59
CA THR A 125 -2.81 5.29 4.33
C THR A 125 -1.59 6.20 4.39
N GLU A 126 -1.64 7.38 3.76
CA GLU A 126 -0.52 8.33 3.79
C GLU A 126 -0.46 9.04 5.15
N VAL A 127 -1.59 9.35 5.80
CA VAL A 127 -1.64 9.87 7.18
C VAL A 127 -0.88 8.95 8.15
N LEU A 128 -1.09 7.63 8.07
CA LEU A 128 -0.39 6.69 8.94
C LEU A 128 1.08 6.45 8.54
N ALA A 129 1.40 6.51 7.24
CA ALA A 129 2.78 6.45 6.77
C ALA A 129 3.60 7.69 7.18
N GLU A 130 3.03 8.89 7.05
CA GLU A 130 3.55 10.17 7.55
C GLU A 130 3.78 10.10 9.05
N MET A 131 2.74 9.71 9.82
CA MET A 131 2.83 9.59 11.28
C MET A 131 3.92 8.61 11.72
N SER A 132 4.15 7.51 11.00
CA SER A 132 5.22 6.56 11.35
C SER A 132 6.59 7.26 11.37
N VAL A 133 6.91 8.04 10.33
CA VAL A 133 8.21 8.72 10.19
C VAL A 133 8.30 10.00 11.04
N LEU A 134 7.21 10.75 11.19
CA LEU A 134 7.21 12.01 11.95
C LEU A 134 7.22 11.80 13.46
N LEU A 135 6.65 10.69 13.97
CA LEU A 135 6.57 10.44 15.41
C LEU A 135 7.86 9.88 16.02
N SER A 136 8.77 9.31 15.22
CA SER A 136 10.04 8.77 15.71
C SER A 136 11.09 8.64 14.60
N ASP A 137 12.33 8.97 14.92
CA ASP A 137 13.48 8.60 14.10
C ASP A 137 13.71 7.09 14.22
N HIS A 138 14.14 6.48 13.11
CA HIS A 138 14.37 5.04 13.00
C HIS A 138 15.86 4.81 12.72
N VAL A 139 16.53 4.04 13.57
CA VAL A 139 17.96 3.73 13.43
C VAL A 139 18.13 2.22 13.36
N VAL A 140 18.83 1.71 12.34
CA VAL A 140 19.16 0.29 12.22
C VAL A 140 19.94 -0.13 13.47
N ARG A 141 19.51 -1.18 14.17
CA ARG A 141 20.23 -1.65 15.36
C ARG A 141 21.62 -2.19 14.95
N PRO A 142 22.65 -2.00 15.80
CA PRO A 142 23.94 -2.69 15.66
C PRO A 142 23.78 -4.20 15.46
N GLY A 143 24.70 -4.82 14.71
CA GLY A 143 24.71 -6.26 14.38
C GLY A 143 23.70 -6.71 13.32
N VAL A 144 22.70 -5.90 12.96
CA VAL A 144 21.63 -6.30 12.03
C VAL A 144 22.12 -6.43 10.60
N ARG A 145 23.03 -5.57 10.14
CA ARG A 145 23.58 -5.65 8.76
C ARG A 145 24.40 -6.92 8.58
N GLU A 146 25.20 -7.20 9.59
CA GLU A 146 26.10 -8.34 9.69
C GLU A 146 25.32 -9.65 9.84
N LEU A 147 24.20 -9.64 10.58
CA LEU A 147 23.25 -10.74 10.69
C LEU A 147 22.57 -11.06 9.35
N LEU A 148 22.07 -10.04 8.65
CA LEU A 148 21.38 -10.22 7.36
C LEU A 148 22.35 -10.67 6.26
N ALA A 149 23.54 -10.08 6.17
CA ALA A 149 24.58 -10.50 5.24
C ALA A 149 25.03 -11.95 5.52
N HIS A 150 25.30 -12.29 6.78
CA HIS A 150 25.72 -13.66 7.13
C HIS A 150 24.61 -14.71 6.88
N ALA A 151 23.33 -14.35 7.07
CA ALA A 151 22.22 -15.22 6.68
C ALA A 151 22.22 -15.48 5.17
N GLN A 152 22.42 -14.43 4.35
CA GLN A 152 22.55 -14.54 2.89
C GLN A 152 23.75 -15.39 2.47
N ASP A 153 24.94 -15.13 3.03
CA ASP A 153 26.19 -15.87 2.76
C ASP A 153 26.06 -17.39 3.01
N ARG A 154 25.16 -17.78 3.93
CA ARG A 154 24.91 -19.16 4.33
C ARG A 154 23.60 -19.73 3.77
N GLY A 155 22.96 -19.03 2.83
CA GLY A 155 21.77 -19.51 2.11
C GLY A 155 20.49 -19.57 2.95
N ILE A 156 20.42 -18.83 4.06
CA ILE A 156 19.25 -18.78 4.95
C ILE A 156 18.36 -17.61 4.54
N PRO A 157 17.15 -17.86 4.02
CA PRO A 157 16.23 -16.79 3.69
C PRO A 157 15.74 -16.08 4.97
N VAL A 158 15.68 -14.75 4.90
CA VAL A 158 15.18 -13.90 6.00
C VAL A 158 13.79 -13.37 5.67
N GLY A 159 12.88 -13.42 6.64
CA GLY A 159 11.53 -12.87 6.54
C GLY A 159 11.20 -11.86 7.64
N ILE A 160 10.60 -10.73 7.28
CA ILE A 160 10.05 -9.77 8.27
C ILE A 160 8.62 -10.19 8.64
N VAL A 161 8.32 -10.19 9.95
CA VAL A 161 7.03 -10.57 10.55
C VAL A 161 6.64 -9.49 11.57
N SER A 162 6.02 -8.41 11.10
CA SER A 162 5.86 -7.18 11.88
C SER A 162 4.41 -6.74 12.07
N ASN A 163 4.11 -6.26 13.28
CA ASN A 163 2.88 -5.51 13.56
C ASN A 163 3.07 -4.04 13.16
N ALA A 164 2.46 -3.58 12.07
CA ALA A 164 2.63 -2.22 11.56
C ALA A 164 1.32 -1.41 11.60
N HIS A 165 1.46 -0.08 11.49
CA HIS A 165 0.34 0.83 11.20
C HIS A 165 0.34 1.29 9.73
N ALA A 166 1.43 1.05 9.01
CA ALA A 166 1.59 1.23 7.57
C ALA A 166 2.87 0.47 7.15
N GLY A 167 2.74 -0.75 6.62
CA GLY A 167 3.85 -1.57 6.12
C GLY A 167 4.68 -0.84 5.06
N LEU A 168 4.02 0.05 4.30
CA LEU A 168 4.65 1.04 3.40
C LEU A 168 5.80 1.82 4.05
N ALA A 169 5.67 2.27 5.30
CA ALA A 169 6.74 3.00 5.99
C ALA A 169 7.93 2.08 6.32
N HIS A 170 7.65 0.84 6.74
CA HIS A 170 8.69 -0.16 7.04
C HIS A 170 9.43 -0.59 5.77
N ARG A 171 8.71 -0.78 4.65
CA ARG A 171 9.27 -1.03 3.31
C ARG A 171 10.18 0.14 2.85
N ARG A 172 9.71 1.39 3.00
CA ARG A 172 10.50 2.60 2.68
C ARG A 172 11.78 2.67 3.51
N LEU A 173 11.73 2.39 4.82
CA LEU A 173 12.89 2.40 5.72
C LEU A 173 13.93 1.30 5.40
N LEU A 174 13.49 0.07 5.11
CA LEU A 174 14.41 -1.00 4.70
C LEU A 174 15.15 -0.64 3.41
N ALA A 175 14.44 -0.11 2.40
CA ALA A 175 15.04 0.31 1.14
C ALA A 175 15.99 1.51 1.30
N GLN A 176 15.62 2.52 2.10
CA GLN A 176 16.49 3.68 2.43
C GLN A 176 17.82 3.26 3.08
N HIS A 177 17.83 2.13 3.78
CA HIS A 177 19.02 1.58 4.42
C HIS A 177 19.68 0.43 3.64
N GLY A 178 19.18 0.07 2.45
CA GLY A 178 19.71 -1.01 1.60
C GLY A 178 19.58 -2.41 2.22
N LEU A 179 18.56 -2.63 3.06
CA LEU A 179 18.31 -3.89 3.77
C LEU A 179 17.23 -4.75 3.09
N ASP A 180 16.40 -4.16 2.23
CA ASP A 180 15.32 -4.84 1.52
C ASP A 180 15.83 -5.93 0.56
N ALA A 181 16.99 -5.71 -0.07
CA ALA A 181 17.66 -6.71 -0.90
C ALA A 181 18.09 -7.98 -0.14
N LEU A 182 18.36 -7.86 1.17
CA LEU A 182 18.76 -8.96 2.07
C LEU A 182 17.56 -9.71 2.67
N VAL A 183 16.34 -9.25 2.39
CA VAL A 183 15.09 -9.85 2.89
C VAL A 183 14.39 -10.56 1.72
N ALA A 184 14.03 -11.82 1.93
CA ALA A 184 13.37 -12.65 0.92
C ALA A 184 11.84 -12.43 0.89
N VAL A 185 11.23 -12.04 2.02
CA VAL A 185 9.80 -11.70 2.10
C VAL A 185 9.52 -10.71 3.25
N GLN A 186 8.60 -9.77 3.05
CA GLN A 186 8.15 -8.87 4.13
C GLN A 186 6.64 -9.01 4.36
N ALA A 187 6.26 -9.36 5.59
CA ALA A 187 4.87 -9.48 6.02
C ALA A 187 4.53 -8.46 7.12
N TYR A 188 3.59 -7.56 6.81
CA TYR A 188 3.12 -6.51 7.71
C TYR A 188 1.63 -6.70 8.02
N SER A 189 1.24 -6.51 9.28
CA SER A 189 -0.10 -6.85 9.76
C SER A 189 -1.24 -6.05 9.09
N ASP A 190 -0.98 -4.82 8.65
CA ASP A 190 -1.91 -3.98 7.87
C ASP A 190 -2.10 -4.49 6.44
N GLU A 191 -1.02 -4.94 5.78
CA GLU A 191 -1.06 -5.49 4.42
C GLU A 191 -1.74 -6.86 4.33
N ILE A 192 -1.89 -7.58 5.47
CA ILE A 192 -2.36 -8.97 5.51
C ILE A 192 -3.58 -9.21 6.42
N GLY A 193 -4.01 -8.22 7.20
CA GLY A 193 -5.13 -8.29 8.15
C GLY A 193 -4.90 -9.08 9.46
N ILE A 194 -3.72 -9.68 9.63
CA ILE A 194 -3.38 -10.60 10.75
C ILE A 194 -2.37 -9.95 11.69
N ARG A 195 -2.72 -9.80 12.97
CA ARG A 195 -1.89 -9.13 13.98
C ARG A 195 -1.32 -10.13 15.00
N LYS A 196 -0.03 -10.01 15.35
CA LYS A 196 0.56 -10.75 16.48
C LYS A 196 -0.10 -10.29 17.81
N PRO A 197 -0.46 -11.20 18.74
CA PRO A 197 0.03 -12.58 18.84
C PRO A 197 -0.78 -13.69 18.13
N HIS A 198 -1.53 -13.40 17.07
CA HIS A 198 -1.99 -14.47 16.17
C HIS A 198 -0.77 -15.16 15.51
N PRO A 199 -0.64 -16.50 15.56
CA PRO A 199 0.48 -17.20 14.93
C PRO A 199 0.46 -17.20 13.38
N GLY A 200 -0.66 -16.81 12.75
CA GLY A 200 -0.89 -16.94 11.31
C GLY A 200 0.20 -16.33 10.44
N THR A 201 0.69 -15.13 10.78
CA THR A 201 1.76 -14.46 10.01
C THR A 201 3.05 -15.27 10.02
N ILE A 202 3.42 -15.88 11.15
CA ILE A 202 4.65 -16.69 11.26
C ILE A 202 4.54 -17.94 10.38
N HIS A 203 3.42 -18.67 10.43
CA HIS A 203 3.19 -19.85 9.59
C HIS A 203 3.21 -19.52 8.09
N ARG A 204 2.56 -18.41 7.70
CA ARG A 204 2.52 -17.94 6.31
C ARG A 204 3.91 -17.52 5.83
N THR A 205 4.67 -16.77 6.63
CA THR A 205 6.04 -16.37 6.27
C THR A 205 6.99 -17.56 6.20
N ALA A 206 6.90 -18.54 7.10
CA ALA A 206 7.68 -19.79 6.97
C ALA A 206 7.34 -20.53 5.66
N THR A 207 6.06 -20.64 5.33
CA THR A 207 5.58 -21.25 4.08
C THR A 207 6.09 -20.52 2.84
N ALA A 208 6.06 -19.18 2.86
CA ALA A 208 6.61 -18.33 1.81
C ALA A 208 8.13 -18.52 1.61
N LEU A 209 8.86 -18.89 2.67
CA LEU A 209 10.29 -19.24 2.63
C LEU A 209 10.54 -20.75 2.42
N GLY A 210 9.54 -21.50 1.94
CA GLY A 210 9.69 -22.91 1.57
C GLY A 210 9.89 -23.87 2.74
N THR A 211 9.56 -23.45 3.97
CA THR A 211 9.84 -24.20 5.20
C THR A 211 8.66 -24.19 6.18
N THR A 212 8.84 -24.78 7.36
CA THR A 212 7.84 -24.86 8.43
C THR A 212 8.31 -24.11 9.67
N ALA A 213 7.36 -23.70 10.53
CA ALA A 213 7.65 -22.85 11.68
C ALA A 213 8.64 -23.51 12.68
N ASP A 214 8.51 -24.81 12.92
CA ASP A 214 9.40 -25.63 13.76
C ASP A 214 10.86 -25.67 13.27
N ARG A 215 11.10 -25.27 12.01
CA ARG A 215 12.43 -25.15 11.40
C ARG A 215 12.93 -23.70 11.33
N CYS A 216 12.16 -22.73 11.82
CA CYS A 216 12.53 -21.32 11.86
C CYS A 216 13.04 -20.91 13.24
N TRP A 217 13.92 -19.91 13.28
CA TRP A 217 14.09 -19.08 14.48
C TRP A 217 13.27 -17.80 14.31
N TYR A 218 12.56 -17.38 15.36
CA TYR A 218 11.83 -16.12 15.38
C TYR A 218 12.40 -15.17 16.43
N VAL A 219 12.80 -13.97 16.01
CA VAL A 219 13.38 -12.91 16.84
C VAL A 219 12.39 -11.76 17.01
N GLY A 220 12.09 -11.40 18.26
CA GLY A 220 11.22 -10.28 18.62
C GLY A 220 11.82 -9.36 19.68
N ASP A 221 11.09 -8.31 20.05
CA ASP A 221 11.46 -7.40 21.15
C ASP A 221 10.45 -7.44 22.32
N THR A 222 9.24 -7.94 22.12
CA THR A 222 8.15 -7.88 23.10
C THR A 222 7.60 -9.24 23.55
N GLN A 223 7.50 -9.42 24.88
CA GLN A 223 6.96 -10.63 25.51
C GLN A 223 5.49 -10.85 25.14
N ASP A 224 4.66 -9.79 25.17
CA ASP A 224 3.20 -9.89 25.04
C ASP A 224 2.70 -10.16 23.62
N ARG A 225 3.55 -9.96 22.61
CA ARG A 225 3.22 -10.17 21.19
C ARG A 225 4.14 -11.18 20.52
N ASP A 226 5.45 -11.01 20.60
CA ASP A 226 6.38 -11.80 19.78
C ASP A 226 6.65 -13.16 20.38
N VAL A 227 6.93 -13.22 21.69
CA VAL A 227 7.12 -14.50 22.40
C VAL A 227 5.82 -15.30 22.40
N VAL A 228 4.67 -14.66 22.65
CA VAL A 228 3.36 -15.32 22.53
C VAL A 228 3.08 -15.79 21.09
N ALA A 229 3.38 -15.00 20.06
CA ALA A 229 3.20 -15.42 18.66
C ALA A 229 4.09 -16.62 18.30
N GLY A 230 5.38 -16.55 18.60
CA GLY A 230 6.34 -17.62 18.31
C GLY A 230 5.97 -18.93 19.00
N ARG A 231 5.61 -18.88 20.29
CA ARG A 231 5.15 -20.07 21.03
C ARG A 231 3.82 -20.62 20.50
N ARG A 232 2.85 -19.77 20.14
CA ARG A 232 1.60 -20.21 19.49
C ARG A 232 1.85 -20.81 18.09
N ALA A 233 2.85 -20.34 17.37
CA ALA A 233 3.22 -20.83 16.04
C ALA A 233 4.11 -22.08 16.08
N GLY A 234 4.52 -22.55 17.26
CA GLY A 234 5.40 -23.70 17.41
C GLY A 234 6.77 -23.52 16.74
N VAL A 235 7.34 -22.31 16.77
CA VAL A 235 8.63 -22.07 16.10
C VAL A 235 9.77 -22.88 16.70
N GLY A 236 10.76 -23.22 15.87
CA GLY A 236 11.94 -23.99 16.28
C GLY A 236 12.70 -23.34 17.43
N ALA A 237 12.83 -22.00 17.42
CA ALA A 237 13.25 -21.23 18.58
C ALA A 237 12.63 -19.83 18.63
N VAL A 238 12.29 -19.37 19.82
CA VAL A 238 11.89 -17.99 20.13
C VAL A 238 13.07 -17.26 20.77
N LEU A 239 13.55 -16.21 20.12
CA LEU A 239 14.63 -15.34 20.59
C LEU A 239 14.06 -13.94 20.89
N VAL A 240 14.59 -13.29 21.92
CA VAL A 240 14.30 -11.88 22.22
C VAL A 240 15.59 -11.08 22.21
N THR A 241 15.63 -9.98 21.45
CA THR A 241 16.66 -8.95 21.59
C THR A 241 16.11 -7.79 22.42
N ARG A 242 16.67 -7.51 23.59
CA ARG A 242 16.17 -6.48 24.51
C ARG A 242 16.09 -5.11 23.88
N HIS A 243 15.01 -4.41 24.19
CA HIS A 243 14.70 -3.06 23.73
C HIS A 243 13.71 -2.39 24.71
N ARG A 244 13.21 -1.20 24.37
CA ARG A 244 12.27 -0.42 25.20
C ARG A 244 11.01 -1.25 25.48
N HIS A 245 10.72 -1.46 26.76
CA HIS A 245 9.57 -2.21 27.31
C HIS A 245 9.65 -3.75 27.22
N THR A 246 10.75 -4.36 26.78
CA THR A 246 10.89 -5.84 26.75
C THR A 246 10.60 -6.48 28.11
N ASP A 247 11.24 -5.98 29.17
CA ASP A 247 11.08 -6.49 30.53
C ASP A 247 9.89 -5.83 31.30
N THR A 248 9.07 -5.01 30.63
CA THR A 248 7.86 -4.38 31.21
C THR A 248 6.63 -4.51 30.29
N PRO A 249 6.11 -5.73 30.06
CA PRO A 249 4.91 -5.95 29.25
C PRO A 249 3.65 -5.31 29.88
N PRO A 250 2.63 -4.96 29.08
CA PRO A 250 1.40 -4.29 29.56
C PRO A 250 0.50 -5.16 30.46
N TYR A 251 0.81 -6.46 30.57
CA TYR A 251 0.19 -7.42 31.48
C TYR A 251 1.14 -8.62 31.67
N PRO A 252 0.98 -9.43 32.73
CA PRO A 252 1.79 -10.64 32.92
C PRO A 252 1.68 -11.61 31.73
N VAL A 253 2.82 -12.19 31.33
CA VAL A 253 2.94 -13.19 30.27
C VAL A 253 3.52 -14.47 30.88
N SER A 254 2.85 -15.61 30.68
CA SER A 254 3.23 -16.90 31.28
C SER A 254 4.17 -17.75 30.40
N VAL A 255 4.38 -17.36 29.14
CA VAL A 255 5.30 -18.03 28.21
C VAL A 255 6.62 -17.27 28.13
N VAL A 256 7.71 -18.01 27.98
CA VAL A 256 9.08 -17.47 27.93
C VAL A 256 9.76 -17.75 26.59
N ALA A 257 10.73 -16.92 26.21
CA ALA A 257 11.63 -17.18 25.07
C ALA A 257 12.61 -18.33 25.37
N ASP A 258 13.26 -18.87 24.34
CA ASP A 258 14.35 -19.86 24.48
C ASP A 258 15.70 -19.20 24.82
N ALA A 259 15.88 -17.95 24.39
CA ALA A 259 16.96 -17.08 24.87
C ALA A 259 16.54 -15.61 24.86
N VAL A 260 17.10 -14.84 25.79
CA VAL A 260 17.05 -13.37 25.82
C VAL A 260 18.48 -12.86 25.63
N LEU A 261 18.66 -11.94 24.70
CA LEU A 261 19.92 -11.37 24.25
C LEU A 261 19.84 -9.85 24.38
N GLU A 262 20.94 -9.16 24.67
CA GLU A 262 20.92 -7.69 24.79
C GLU A 262 20.75 -7.01 23.42
N THR A 263 21.38 -7.56 22.38
CA THR A 263 21.46 -6.95 21.05
C THR A 263 21.45 -8.00 19.91
N PRO A 264 21.19 -7.59 18.64
CA PRO A 264 21.18 -8.48 17.48
C PRO A 264 22.52 -9.18 17.18
N GLU A 265 23.67 -8.63 17.60
CA GLU A 265 24.97 -9.32 17.55
C GLU A 265 24.92 -10.68 18.26
N GLY A 266 24.19 -10.78 19.37
CA GLY A 266 23.99 -12.05 20.08
C GLY A 266 23.26 -13.11 19.24
N VAL A 267 22.41 -12.70 18.28
CA VAL A 267 21.76 -13.60 17.32
C VAL A 267 22.75 -14.04 16.25
N LEU A 268 23.57 -13.12 15.72
CA LEU A 268 24.61 -13.42 14.74
C LEU A 268 25.66 -14.39 15.30
N ASP A 269 26.15 -14.16 16.52
CA ASP A 269 27.13 -15.03 17.16
C ASP A 269 26.52 -16.38 17.57
N LEU A 270 25.21 -16.44 17.82
CA LEU A 270 24.50 -17.72 18.00
C LEU A 270 24.37 -18.48 16.67
N LEU A 271 24.07 -17.77 15.58
CA LEU A 271 23.85 -18.31 14.24
C LEU A 271 25.14 -18.88 13.63
N ARG A 272 26.24 -18.13 13.68
CA ARG A 272 27.60 -18.55 13.24
C ARG A 272 27.98 -19.92 13.83
N ARG A 273 27.93 -20.01 15.17
CA ARG A 273 28.26 -21.22 15.98
C ARG A 273 27.35 -22.44 15.75
N THR A 274 26.40 -22.35 14.83
CA THR A 274 25.47 -23.43 14.49
C THR A 274 25.48 -23.72 12.98
N LEU A 275 26.27 -22.98 12.18
CA LEU A 275 26.29 -23.11 10.71
C LEU A 275 27.59 -23.66 10.12
N ASP A 276 28.68 -23.70 10.86
CA ASP A 276 30.02 -24.12 10.39
C ASP A 276 30.13 -25.64 10.15
N GLU A 277 29.03 -26.31 9.76
CA GLU A 277 28.88 -27.76 9.72
C GLU A 277 28.30 -28.36 8.40
N GLN A 278 27.70 -27.62 7.43
CA GLN A 278 27.04 -28.19 6.18
C GLN A 278 26.99 -27.26 4.92
N PRO A 279 27.02 -27.78 3.64
CA PRO A 279 26.85 -27.00 2.36
C PRO A 279 25.92 -27.59 1.20
N PRO A 280 25.36 -26.79 0.23
CA PRO A 280 24.54 -27.23 -0.97
C PRO A 280 24.78 -26.52 -2.37
N GLU A 281 24.00 -26.84 -3.46
CA GLU A 281 24.14 -26.34 -4.90
C GLU A 281 22.78 -26.22 -5.76
N PRO A 282 22.66 -25.50 -6.94
CA PRO A 282 21.39 -25.02 -7.62
C PRO A 282 21.18 -25.09 -9.21
N SER A 283 20.14 -24.44 -9.84
CA SER A 283 19.86 -24.32 -11.34
C SER A 283 18.74 -23.26 -11.83
N ALA A 284 18.55 -22.92 -13.16
CA ALA A 284 17.62 -21.85 -13.78
C ALA A 284 17.36 -21.98 -15.36
N ALA A 285 16.66 -21.21 -16.29
CA ALA A 285 15.65 -20.07 -16.47
C ALA A 285 15.10 -19.92 -17.98
N ALA A 286 14.14 -19.00 -18.39
CA ALA A 286 13.58 -18.77 -19.80
C ALA A 286 12.81 -17.38 -20.14
N VAL A 287 12.26 -17.10 -21.39
CA VAL A 287 11.82 -15.73 -21.98
C VAL A 287 10.48 -15.65 -22.89
N GLY A 288 9.95 -14.46 -23.39
CA GLY A 288 8.55 -14.15 -23.97
C GLY A 288 8.26 -13.24 -25.28
N ALA A 289 7.10 -12.50 -25.46
CA ALA A 289 6.56 -11.81 -26.74
C ALA A 289 5.43 -10.64 -26.67
N LEU A 290 4.84 -10.03 -27.78
CA LEU A 290 4.14 -8.65 -27.89
C LEU A 290 2.93 -8.28 -28.94
N PRO A 291 2.04 -7.19 -28.79
CA PRO A 291 0.92 -6.67 -29.73
C PRO A 291 0.56 -5.08 -29.93
N ALA A 292 -0.71 -4.58 -30.29
CA ALA A 292 -1.13 -3.27 -31.03
C ALA A 292 -2.15 -2.12 -30.45
N ARG A 293 -2.95 -1.27 -31.24
CA ARG A 293 -3.50 0.19 -31.00
C ARG A 293 -5.04 0.65 -31.25
N SER A 294 -5.51 1.93 -30.92
CA SER A 294 -6.91 2.62 -31.10
C SER A 294 -7.09 4.22 -30.84
N ALA A 295 -8.32 4.90 -30.82
CA ALA A 295 -8.76 6.36 -30.41
C ALA A 295 -10.32 6.78 -30.61
N GLY A 296 -11.00 7.99 -30.39
CA GLY A 296 -11.26 8.98 -29.24
C GLY A 296 -12.24 10.30 -29.39
N PRO A 297 -13.20 10.77 -28.44
CA PRO A 297 -14.55 11.66 -28.35
C PRO A 297 -14.90 13.21 -27.77
N SER A 298 -15.92 14.15 -28.09
CA SER A 298 -16.08 15.70 -27.67
C SER A 298 -17.42 16.57 -27.22
N ARG A 299 -17.42 17.93 -26.84
CA ARG A 299 -18.32 18.84 -25.87
C ARG A 299 -19.17 20.11 -26.31
N GLY A 300 -19.83 21.04 -25.50
CA GLY A 300 -20.39 21.25 -24.08
C GLY A 300 -20.22 22.64 -23.27
N ARG A 301 -20.43 22.75 -21.90
CA ARG A 301 -20.41 23.95 -20.89
C ARG A 301 -19.92 23.59 -19.40
N PRO A 302 -19.88 24.40 -18.24
CA PRO A 302 -18.92 24.32 -17.01
C PRO A 302 -19.38 24.36 -15.44
N PRO A 303 -18.48 24.33 -14.35
CA PRO A 303 -18.71 24.00 -12.86
C PRO A 303 -18.73 25.05 -11.69
N ALA A 304 -19.04 24.57 -10.44
CA ALA A 304 -18.56 25.11 -9.13
C ALA A 304 -17.61 24.23 -8.26
N ALA A 305 -17.54 22.89 -8.42
CA ALA A 305 -16.50 22.03 -7.79
C ALA A 305 -16.07 20.91 -8.75
N LEU A 306 -14.80 20.50 -8.77
CA LEU A 306 -14.24 19.71 -9.88
C LEU A 306 -13.72 18.32 -9.47
N LEU A 307 -14.47 17.26 -9.75
CA LEU A 307 -14.01 15.88 -9.61
C LEU A 307 -13.41 15.42 -10.95
N LEU A 308 -12.18 14.92 -10.94
CA LEU A 308 -11.46 14.44 -12.14
C LEU A 308 -11.21 12.91 -12.03
N ASP A 309 -11.52 12.12 -13.06
CA ASP A 309 -10.85 10.82 -13.20
C ASP A 309 -9.35 11.01 -13.45
N HIS A 310 -8.54 10.08 -12.97
CA HIS A 310 -7.10 10.14 -13.20
C HIS A 310 -6.70 9.58 -14.58
N GLY A 311 -7.28 8.46 -15.00
CA GLY A 311 -6.78 7.61 -16.09
C GLY A 311 -7.57 7.79 -17.39
N GLY A 312 -7.27 8.89 -18.09
CA GLY A 312 -7.94 9.35 -19.31
C GLY A 312 -8.09 10.87 -19.34
N VAL A 313 -8.18 11.51 -18.17
CA VAL A 313 -8.41 12.97 -18.00
C VAL A 313 -7.19 13.69 -17.42
N VAL A 314 -6.60 13.23 -16.31
CA VAL A 314 -5.35 13.83 -15.77
C VAL A 314 -4.12 13.29 -16.50
N VAL A 315 -4.04 11.96 -16.69
CA VAL A 315 -2.97 11.31 -17.45
C VAL A 315 -3.52 10.43 -18.57
N THR A 316 -2.82 10.39 -19.71
CA THR A 316 -2.89 9.23 -20.62
C THR A 316 -1.91 8.15 -20.16
N SER A 317 -2.06 6.92 -20.65
CA SER A 317 -1.16 5.82 -20.27
C SER A 317 -0.92 4.86 -21.45
N THR A 318 0.33 4.73 -21.86
CA THR A 318 0.77 3.79 -22.90
C THR A 318 1.34 2.52 -22.26
N PRO A 319 1.04 1.30 -22.75
CA PRO A 319 1.69 0.08 -22.29
C PRO A 319 3.22 0.17 -22.31
N ASP A 320 3.87 -0.50 -21.36
CA ASP A 320 5.32 -0.45 -21.18
C ASP A 320 5.92 -1.87 -21.09
N PRO A 321 6.21 -2.52 -22.22
CA PRO A 321 6.59 -3.93 -22.25
C PRO A 321 7.90 -4.20 -21.53
N GLU A 322 8.90 -3.34 -21.77
CA GLU A 322 10.24 -3.45 -21.18
C GLU A 322 10.19 -3.39 -19.65
N ALA A 323 9.38 -2.48 -19.08
CA ALA A 323 9.20 -2.36 -17.64
C ALA A 323 8.38 -3.52 -17.06
N ALA A 324 7.38 -4.03 -17.80
CA ALA A 324 6.63 -5.21 -17.40
C ALA A 324 7.51 -6.47 -17.35
N ASP A 325 8.40 -6.65 -18.33
CA ASP A 325 9.37 -7.76 -18.36
C ASP A 325 10.47 -7.59 -17.31
N ALA A 326 10.93 -6.36 -17.05
CA ALA A 326 11.86 -6.07 -15.95
C ALA A 326 11.23 -6.38 -14.58
N PHE A 327 9.95 -6.08 -14.39
CA PHE A 327 9.18 -6.46 -13.20
C PHE A 327 9.01 -7.98 -13.09
N ALA A 328 8.77 -8.68 -14.20
CA ALA A 328 8.68 -10.14 -14.20
C ALA A 328 10.01 -10.82 -13.84
N ARG A 329 11.16 -10.26 -14.27
CA ARG A 329 12.50 -10.67 -13.83
C ARG A 329 12.68 -10.41 -12.33
N ALA A 330 12.50 -9.18 -11.85
CA ALA A 330 12.67 -8.84 -10.44
C ALA A 330 11.78 -9.67 -9.47
N LEU A 331 10.59 -10.08 -9.91
CA LEU A 331 9.73 -11.01 -9.17
C LEU A 331 10.27 -12.46 -9.22
N SER A 332 10.74 -12.94 -10.38
CA SER A 332 11.46 -14.23 -10.50
C SER A 332 12.68 -14.29 -9.55
N ASP A 333 13.48 -13.23 -9.51
CA ASP A 333 14.67 -13.12 -8.65
C ASP A 333 14.29 -13.11 -7.16
N THR A 334 13.16 -12.49 -6.81
CA THR A 334 12.64 -12.43 -5.42
C THR A 334 12.11 -13.79 -4.98
N LEU A 335 11.44 -14.52 -5.86
CA LEU A 335 11.02 -15.90 -5.62
C LEU A 335 12.24 -16.82 -5.45
N ALA A 336 13.28 -16.65 -6.28
CA ALA A 336 14.53 -17.41 -6.18
C ALA A 336 15.26 -17.17 -4.84
N ARG A 337 15.31 -15.94 -4.31
CA ARG A 337 15.86 -15.64 -2.97
C ARG A 337 15.08 -16.32 -1.82
N ALA A 338 13.84 -16.74 -2.06
CA ALA A 338 13.03 -17.52 -1.12
C ALA A 338 13.00 -19.04 -1.43
N GLY A 339 13.86 -19.52 -2.35
CA GLY A 339 13.96 -20.92 -2.74
C GLY A 339 13.00 -21.39 -3.83
N HIS A 340 12.18 -20.50 -4.42
CA HIS A 340 11.17 -20.85 -5.41
C HIS A 340 11.60 -20.51 -6.84
N VAL A 341 11.94 -21.53 -7.63
CA VAL A 341 12.26 -21.34 -9.06
C VAL A 341 10.98 -21.16 -9.88
N VAL A 342 10.60 -19.90 -10.15
CA VAL A 342 9.52 -19.54 -11.08
C VAL A 342 10.09 -18.64 -12.19
N PRO A 343 10.42 -19.20 -13.38
CA PRO A 343 11.04 -18.45 -14.47
C PRO A 343 10.27 -17.19 -14.91
N ALA A 344 11.00 -16.13 -15.26
CA ALA A 344 10.44 -14.80 -15.56
C ALA A 344 9.41 -14.80 -16.71
N ASP A 345 9.54 -15.68 -17.70
CA ASP A 345 8.54 -15.88 -18.76
C ASP A 345 7.23 -16.47 -18.25
N ARG A 346 7.31 -17.41 -17.29
CA ARG A 346 6.14 -17.94 -16.58
C ARG A 346 5.49 -16.84 -15.75
N VAL A 347 6.28 -16.03 -15.04
CA VAL A 347 5.80 -14.85 -14.28
C VAL A 347 5.05 -13.88 -15.21
N ALA A 348 5.65 -13.49 -16.33
CA ALA A 348 5.05 -12.59 -17.31
C ALA A 348 3.74 -13.16 -17.91
N ARG A 349 3.72 -14.43 -18.31
CA ARG A 349 2.50 -15.11 -18.81
C ARG A 349 1.38 -15.15 -17.76
N SER A 350 1.71 -15.44 -16.51
CA SER A 350 0.77 -15.45 -15.37
C SER A 350 0.14 -14.08 -15.13
N ILE A 351 0.95 -13.02 -15.07
CA ILE A 351 0.46 -11.64 -14.91
C ILE A 351 -0.40 -11.23 -16.11
N ALA A 352 0.01 -11.57 -17.34
CA ALA A 352 -0.76 -11.29 -18.55
C ALA A 352 -2.11 -12.04 -18.58
N HIS A 353 -2.16 -13.28 -18.08
CA HIS A 353 -3.41 -14.03 -17.92
C HIS A 353 -4.33 -13.39 -16.86
N ALA A 354 -3.83 -13.15 -15.63
CA ALA A 354 -4.62 -12.50 -14.58
C ALA A 354 -5.14 -11.12 -14.99
N ARG A 355 -4.35 -10.34 -15.75
CA ARG A 355 -4.83 -9.10 -16.38
C ARG A 355 -5.99 -9.36 -17.34
N ARG A 356 -5.92 -10.36 -18.23
CA ARG A 356 -7.05 -10.71 -19.12
C ARG A 356 -8.29 -11.11 -18.32
N THR A 357 -8.16 -11.94 -17.29
CA THR A 357 -9.27 -12.35 -16.41
C THR A 357 -9.90 -11.14 -15.69
N TYR A 358 -9.08 -10.26 -15.10
CA TYR A 358 -9.54 -9.00 -14.48
C TYR A 358 -10.16 -8.03 -15.51
N HIS A 359 -9.72 -8.04 -16.76
CA HIS A 359 -10.33 -7.23 -17.82
C HIS A 359 -11.66 -7.80 -18.34
N ALA A 360 -11.82 -9.13 -18.40
CA ALA A 360 -13.09 -9.79 -18.74
C ALA A 360 -14.14 -9.57 -17.64
N TRP A 361 -13.80 -9.86 -16.39
CA TRP A 361 -14.68 -9.58 -15.24
C TRP A 361 -15.12 -8.11 -15.17
N LYS A 362 -14.25 -7.15 -15.53
CA LYS A 362 -14.61 -5.72 -15.64
C LYS A 362 -15.56 -5.36 -16.78
N ALA A 363 -15.78 -6.26 -17.75
CA ALA A 363 -16.73 -6.12 -18.83
C ALA A 363 -18.06 -6.85 -18.53
N ASP A 364 -17.99 -7.97 -17.79
CA ASP A 364 -19.16 -8.79 -17.42
C ASP A 364 -19.98 -8.19 -16.25
N LEU A 365 -19.43 -7.21 -15.53
CA LEU A 365 -20.12 -6.51 -14.44
C LEU A 365 -21.32 -5.70 -14.96
N SER A 366 -22.51 -6.03 -14.47
CA SER A 366 -23.76 -5.34 -14.81
C SER A 366 -23.78 -3.91 -14.29
N ASP A 367 -24.53 -3.04 -14.96
CA ASP A 367 -24.74 -1.67 -14.49
C ASP A 367 -25.45 -1.65 -13.12
N GLY A 368 -26.28 -2.63 -12.75
CA GLY A 368 -27.18 -2.52 -11.60
C GLY A 368 -26.52 -2.61 -10.22
N ASP A 369 -25.32 -3.17 -10.12
CA ASP A 369 -24.82 -3.75 -8.86
C ASP A 369 -23.90 -2.84 -8.04
N VAL A 370 -23.75 -3.18 -6.75
CA VAL A 370 -22.60 -2.72 -5.94
C VAL A 370 -21.35 -3.36 -6.49
N VAL A 371 -20.41 -2.55 -6.97
CA VAL A 371 -19.23 -3.05 -7.67
C VAL A 371 -17.99 -3.00 -6.75
N PRO A 372 -17.55 -4.13 -6.16
CA PRO A 372 -16.31 -4.17 -5.39
C PRO A 372 -15.09 -3.93 -6.30
N GLU A 373 -14.00 -3.42 -5.73
CA GLU A 373 -12.69 -3.49 -6.38
C GLU A 373 -11.97 -4.80 -5.99
N THR A 374 -11.24 -5.41 -6.93
CA THR A 374 -10.46 -6.61 -6.64
C THR A 374 -9.30 -6.27 -5.72
N THR A 375 -9.17 -6.97 -4.59
CA THR A 375 -8.05 -6.78 -3.68
C THR A 375 -6.72 -7.21 -4.35
N PRO A 376 -5.57 -6.65 -3.91
CA PRO A 376 -4.27 -7.14 -4.35
C PRO A 376 -4.11 -8.65 -4.17
N GLN A 377 -4.60 -9.20 -3.06
CA GLN A 377 -4.49 -10.60 -2.68
C GLN A 377 -5.27 -11.52 -3.63
N GLU A 378 -6.46 -11.13 -4.08
CA GLU A 378 -7.26 -11.89 -5.06
C GLU A 378 -6.63 -11.88 -6.45
N PHE A 379 -6.21 -10.71 -6.95
CA PHE A 379 -5.54 -10.59 -8.25
C PHE A 379 -4.26 -11.45 -8.29
N TRP A 380 -3.48 -11.40 -7.22
CA TRP A 380 -2.23 -12.15 -7.11
C TRP A 380 -2.42 -13.64 -6.86
N ALA A 381 -3.47 -14.05 -6.14
CA ALA A 381 -3.87 -15.46 -6.06
C ALA A 381 -4.24 -16.01 -7.45
N ALA A 382 -5.06 -15.30 -8.22
CA ALA A 382 -5.40 -15.68 -9.59
C ALA A 382 -4.14 -15.79 -10.48
N ALA A 383 -3.23 -14.81 -10.41
CA ALA A 383 -1.98 -14.82 -11.18
C ALA A 383 -1.06 -16.00 -10.86
N THR A 384 -1.02 -16.45 -9.60
CA THR A 384 -0.10 -17.51 -9.13
C THR A 384 -0.70 -18.92 -9.12
N THR A 385 -1.91 -19.10 -9.67
CA THR A 385 -2.55 -20.41 -9.83
C THR A 385 -1.59 -21.45 -10.45
N GLY A 386 -1.42 -22.58 -9.77
CA GLY A 386 -0.53 -23.67 -10.21
C GLY A 386 0.97 -23.44 -10.01
N TRP A 387 1.39 -22.35 -9.35
CA TRP A 387 2.77 -22.17 -8.88
C TRP A 387 3.02 -23.00 -7.59
N PRO A 388 4.29 -23.24 -7.18
CA PRO A 388 4.59 -23.86 -5.89
C PRO A 388 3.90 -23.14 -4.72
N ALA A 389 3.47 -23.88 -3.68
CA ALA A 389 2.66 -23.31 -2.60
C ALA A 389 3.35 -22.14 -1.86
N GLY A 390 4.65 -22.25 -1.59
CA GLY A 390 5.42 -21.15 -1.00
C GLY A 390 5.58 -19.94 -1.93
N ALA A 391 5.71 -20.16 -3.24
CA ALA A 391 5.72 -19.08 -4.24
C ALA A 391 4.38 -18.32 -4.27
N GLN A 392 3.25 -19.03 -4.20
CA GLN A 392 1.93 -18.40 -4.05
C GLN A 392 1.83 -17.61 -2.75
N GLU A 393 2.33 -18.16 -1.64
CA GLU A 393 2.21 -17.52 -0.33
C GLU A 393 3.10 -16.29 -0.17
N LEU A 394 4.33 -16.31 -0.71
CA LEU A 394 5.20 -15.13 -0.79
C LEU A 394 4.50 -13.99 -1.53
N VAL A 395 3.96 -14.30 -2.72
CA VAL A 395 3.24 -13.31 -3.53
C VAL A 395 1.94 -12.85 -2.85
N ARG A 396 1.28 -13.70 -2.05
CA ARG A 396 0.11 -13.34 -1.23
C ARG A 396 0.44 -12.46 -0.02
N LEU A 397 1.64 -12.60 0.57
CA LEU A 397 2.14 -11.73 1.65
C LEU A 397 2.59 -10.37 1.12
N GLU A 398 3.31 -10.35 0.00
CA GLU A 398 3.81 -9.12 -0.63
C GLU A 398 2.75 -8.42 -1.53
N ALA A 399 1.52 -8.95 -1.61
CA ALA A 399 0.52 -8.63 -2.64
C ALA A 399 0.27 -7.12 -2.82
N VAL A 400 0.18 -6.36 -1.73
CA VAL A 400 -0.07 -4.91 -1.73
C VAL A 400 1.06 -4.15 -2.42
N ASP A 401 2.32 -4.43 -2.07
CA ASP A 401 3.47 -3.75 -2.66
C ASP A 401 3.83 -4.31 -4.05
N LEU A 402 3.60 -5.61 -4.31
CA LEU A 402 3.67 -6.17 -5.65
C LEU A 402 2.64 -5.53 -6.59
N MET A 403 1.44 -5.24 -6.11
CA MET A 403 0.43 -4.50 -6.89
C MET A 403 0.88 -3.05 -7.14
N ALA A 404 1.51 -2.37 -6.18
CA ALA A 404 2.11 -1.05 -6.40
C ALA A 404 3.27 -1.11 -7.43
N ARG A 405 4.19 -2.07 -7.31
CA ARG A 405 5.26 -2.32 -8.31
C ARG A 405 4.67 -2.55 -9.69
N HIS A 406 3.66 -3.41 -9.81
CA HIS A 406 2.95 -3.68 -11.06
C HIS A 406 2.23 -2.44 -11.62
N ALA A 407 1.60 -1.63 -10.76
CA ALA A 407 0.88 -0.43 -11.18
C ALA A 407 1.80 0.64 -11.78
N ARG A 408 3.07 0.70 -11.33
CA ARG A 408 4.11 1.53 -11.95
C ARG A 408 4.51 1.00 -13.33
N THR A 409 4.85 -0.28 -13.44
CA THR A 409 5.48 -0.88 -14.64
C THR A 409 4.51 -1.31 -15.73
N LYS A 410 3.21 -1.45 -15.46
CA LYS A 410 2.22 -1.89 -16.46
C LYS A 410 2.00 -0.89 -17.63
N SER A 411 2.40 0.37 -17.45
CA SER A 411 2.18 1.47 -18.41
C SER A 411 2.95 2.74 -18.00
N ARG A 412 3.57 3.43 -18.95
CA ARG A 412 4.08 4.81 -18.75
C ARG A 412 2.89 5.76 -18.75
N ALA A 413 2.75 6.54 -17.68
CA ALA A 413 1.80 7.65 -17.64
C ALA A 413 2.42 8.90 -18.26
N ARG A 414 1.60 9.74 -18.91
CA ARG A 414 1.97 11.09 -19.34
C ARG A 414 0.87 12.04 -18.90
N LEU A 415 1.25 13.14 -18.25
CA LEU A 415 0.36 14.27 -17.98
C LEU A 415 -0.31 14.73 -19.28
N ARG A 416 -1.62 14.98 -19.26
CA ARG A 416 -2.30 15.61 -20.39
C ARG A 416 -1.97 17.10 -20.43
N ASP A 417 -1.75 17.62 -21.63
CA ASP A 417 -1.58 19.06 -21.84
C ASP A 417 -2.82 19.84 -21.35
N GLY A 418 -2.63 21.08 -20.88
CA GLY A 418 -3.67 21.93 -20.29
C GLY A 418 -4.13 21.56 -18.87
N VAL A 419 -3.66 20.45 -18.27
CA VAL A 419 -4.06 20.06 -16.90
C VAL A 419 -3.52 21.03 -15.84
N ASP A 420 -2.30 21.56 -16.02
CA ASP A 420 -1.75 22.53 -15.06
C ASP A 420 -2.50 23.87 -15.11
N ASP A 421 -2.81 24.35 -16.33
CA ASP A 421 -3.63 25.55 -16.56
C ASP A 421 -5.05 25.39 -15.98
N LEU A 422 -5.66 24.20 -16.14
CA LEU A 422 -6.95 23.87 -15.52
C LEU A 422 -6.92 23.98 -14.00
N LEU A 423 -5.88 23.43 -13.36
CA LEU A 423 -5.69 23.52 -11.91
C LEU A 423 -5.32 24.93 -11.46
N THR A 424 -4.75 25.75 -12.35
CA THR A 424 -4.42 27.16 -12.09
C THR A 424 -5.67 28.04 -12.14
N GLU A 425 -6.53 27.86 -13.15
CA GLU A 425 -7.82 28.54 -13.24
C GLU A 425 -8.78 28.08 -12.14
N ALA A 426 -8.82 26.79 -11.80
CA ALA A 426 -9.62 26.30 -10.67
C ALA A 426 -9.21 26.96 -9.34
N ALA A 427 -7.91 27.04 -9.06
CA ALA A 427 -7.40 27.75 -7.89
C ALA A 427 -7.72 29.26 -7.93
N ARG A 428 -7.59 29.92 -9.09
CA ARG A 428 -7.95 31.34 -9.28
C ARG A 428 -9.45 31.61 -9.08
N LEU A 429 -10.30 30.62 -9.30
CA LEU A 429 -11.75 30.67 -9.10
C LEU A 429 -12.18 30.23 -7.70
N GLY A 430 -11.27 29.72 -6.86
CA GLY A 430 -11.61 29.14 -5.55
C GLY A 430 -12.33 27.77 -5.64
N VAL A 431 -12.26 27.10 -6.79
CA VAL A 431 -12.92 25.83 -7.08
C VAL A 431 -12.05 24.68 -6.57
N PRO A 432 -12.45 23.92 -5.53
CA PRO A 432 -11.66 22.80 -5.04
C PRO A 432 -11.69 21.64 -6.04
N VAL A 433 -10.54 20.96 -6.18
CA VAL A 433 -10.35 19.88 -7.15
C VAL A 433 -10.05 18.56 -6.45
N ALA A 434 -10.81 17.52 -6.78
CA ALA A 434 -10.65 16.17 -6.26
C ALA A 434 -10.30 15.19 -7.39
N VAL A 435 -9.42 14.22 -7.12
CA VAL A 435 -9.17 13.09 -8.04
C VAL A 435 -9.96 11.87 -7.58
N VAL A 436 -10.75 11.28 -8.48
CA VAL A 436 -11.68 10.18 -8.19
C VAL A 436 -11.44 9.02 -9.18
N SER A 437 -10.58 8.09 -8.81
CA SER A 437 -9.96 7.13 -9.74
C SER A 437 -10.33 5.67 -9.48
N ASN A 438 -10.73 4.96 -10.55
CA ASN A 438 -10.65 3.50 -10.58
C ASN A 438 -9.19 3.08 -10.81
N THR A 439 -8.53 2.54 -9.79
CA THR A 439 -7.13 2.10 -9.85
C THR A 439 -6.94 0.77 -9.12
N VAL A 440 -5.74 0.18 -9.28
CA VAL A 440 -5.30 -1.00 -8.52
C VAL A 440 -4.27 -0.62 -7.44
N SER A 441 -3.92 0.67 -7.35
CA SER A 441 -3.03 1.22 -6.33
C SER A 441 -3.21 2.74 -6.26
N GLY A 442 -3.86 3.24 -5.22
CA GLY A 442 -4.03 4.66 -4.94
C GLY A 442 -2.71 5.35 -4.54
N ARG A 443 -1.82 4.62 -3.84
CA ARG A 443 -0.41 4.97 -3.66
C ARG A 443 0.27 5.37 -4.97
N VAL A 444 0.12 4.59 -6.05
CA VAL A 444 0.77 4.90 -7.34
C VAL A 444 0.07 6.04 -8.10
N VAL A 445 -1.20 6.32 -7.79
CA VAL A 445 -1.86 7.56 -8.26
C VAL A 445 -1.24 8.78 -7.55
N ARG A 446 -1.13 8.77 -6.21
CA ARG A 446 -0.48 9.86 -5.45
C ARG A 446 0.99 10.03 -5.82
N GLU A 447 1.77 8.96 -5.99
CA GLU A 447 3.17 9.02 -6.46
C GLU A 447 3.30 9.71 -7.84
N ARG A 448 2.36 9.46 -8.77
CA ARG A 448 2.33 10.13 -10.09
C ARG A 448 1.89 11.59 -10.01
N LEU A 449 0.86 11.89 -9.23
CA LEU A 449 0.40 13.26 -8.98
C LEU A 449 1.50 14.12 -8.33
N HIS A 450 2.26 13.57 -7.39
CA HIS A 450 3.39 14.25 -6.76
C HIS A 450 4.55 14.45 -7.74
N HIS A 451 4.90 13.43 -8.56
CA HIS A 451 5.93 13.56 -9.59
C HIS A 451 5.61 14.64 -10.64
N HIS A 452 4.33 14.88 -10.93
CA HIS A 452 3.88 15.95 -11.81
C HIS A 452 3.63 17.30 -11.08
N GLY A 453 3.97 17.43 -9.80
CA GLY A 453 3.78 18.67 -9.02
C GLY A 453 2.32 18.99 -8.67
N LEU A 454 1.38 18.07 -8.91
CA LEU A 454 -0.05 18.31 -8.80
C LEU A 454 -0.64 17.93 -7.44
N LEU A 455 -0.02 17.01 -6.68
CA LEU A 455 -0.64 16.45 -5.47
C LEU A 455 -1.01 17.52 -4.43
N GLU A 456 -0.11 18.48 -4.17
CA GLU A 456 -0.34 19.57 -3.21
C GLU A 456 -1.39 20.60 -3.69
N ARG A 457 -1.87 20.47 -4.94
CA ARG A 457 -2.89 21.33 -5.57
C ARG A 457 -4.29 20.70 -5.52
N LEU A 458 -4.42 19.50 -4.97
CA LEU A 458 -5.66 18.75 -4.89
C LEU A 458 -6.21 18.74 -3.46
N ALA A 459 -7.52 18.90 -3.35
CA ALA A 459 -8.24 18.87 -2.08
C ALA A 459 -8.28 17.47 -1.47
N VAL A 460 -8.61 16.45 -2.29
CA VAL A 460 -8.59 15.03 -1.90
C VAL A 460 -8.28 14.13 -3.10
N VAL A 461 -7.69 12.97 -2.82
CA VAL A 461 -7.55 11.86 -3.76
C VAL A 461 -8.35 10.67 -3.23
N VAL A 462 -9.25 10.12 -4.04
CA VAL A 462 -10.12 8.99 -3.71
C VAL A 462 -9.92 7.88 -4.73
N CYS A 463 -9.47 6.71 -4.27
CA CYS A 463 -9.09 5.58 -5.11
C CYS A 463 -9.89 4.31 -4.79
N SER A 464 -10.24 3.52 -5.82
CA SER A 464 -11.13 2.36 -5.66
C SER A 464 -10.57 1.23 -4.80
N ASP A 465 -9.25 1.04 -4.77
CA ASP A 465 -8.56 0.08 -3.90
C ASP A 465 -8.57 0.52 -2.42
N GLU A 466 -8.66 1.82 -2.15
CA GLU A 466 -8.67 2.40 -0.79
C GLU A 466 -10.10 2.54 -0.22
N VAL A 467 -11.11 2.52 -1.08
CA VAL A 467 -12.55 2.51 -0.71
C VAL A 467 -13.16 1.09 -0.79
N GLY A 468 -12.53 0.17 -1.53
CA GLY A 468 -13.04 -1.19 -1.77
C GLY A 468 -14.19 -1.29 -2.79
N ARG A 469 -14.56 -0.18 -3.43
CA ARG A 469 -15.64 -0.05 -4.43
C ARG A 469 -15.12 0.66 -5.67
N ARG A 470 -15.74 0.46 -6.83
CA ARG A 470 -15.32 1.07 -8.09
C ARG A 470 -16.49 1.69 -8.87
N LYS A 471 -16.23 2.78 -9.59
CA LYS A 471 -17.15 3.34 -10.60
C LYS A 471 -17.54 2.23 -11.61
N PRO A 472 -18.84 1.97 -11.90
CA PRO A 472 -19.99 2.88 -11.75
C PRO A 472 -20.68 2.96 -10.36
N ASP A 473 -20.13 2.35 -9.30
CA ASP A 473 -20.59 2.61 -7.93
C ASP A 473 -20.37 4.10 -7.55
N PRO A 474 -21.39 4.82 -7.05
CA PRO A 474 -21.31 6.24 -6.73
C PRO A 474 -20.52 6.56 -5.45
N GLU A 475 -20.11 5.57 -4.64
CA GLU A 475 -19.45 5.84 -3.36
C GLU A 475 -18.09 6.56 -3.52
N LEU A 476 -17.43 6.42 -4.67
CA LEU A 476 -16.21 7.17 -4.99
C LEU A 476 -16.46 8.69 -5.11
N PRO A 477 -17.32 9.18 -6.04
CA PRO A 477 -17.68 10.60 -6.07
C PRO A 477 -18.39 11.07 -4.78
N ARG A 478 -19.26 10.26 -4.16
CA ARG A 478 -19.90 10.62 -2.87
C ARG A 478 -18.91 10.75 -1.71
N THR A 479 -17.79 10.00 -1.73
CA THR A 479 -16.70 10.13 -0.74
C THR A 479 -15.94 11.43 -0.96
N ALA A 480 -15.68 11.83 -2.21
CA ALA A 480 -15.06 13.12 -2.53
C ALA A 480 -15.97 14.30 -2.12
N LEU A 481 -17.23 14.31 -2.55
CA LEU A 481 -18.18 15.41 -2.30
C LEU A 481 -18.38 15.67 -0.79
N ARG A 482 -18.56 14.61 0.00
CA ARG A 482 -18.64 14.71 1.47
C ARG A 482 -17.34 15.19 2.12
N ALA A 483 -16.17 14.90 1.55
CA ALA A 483 -14.89 15.41 2.05
C ALA A 483 -14.71 16.90 1.72
N LEU A 484 -15.16 17.35 0.54
CA LEU A 484 -15.18 18.77 0.16
C LEU A 484 -16.25 19.56 0.93
N GLY A 485 -17.37 18.93 1.28
CA GLY A 485 -18.54 19.60 1.87
C GLY A 485 -19.42 20.32 0.83
N VAL A 486 -19.42 19.84 -0.42
CA VAL A 486 -20.11 20.48 -1.57
C VAL A 486 -21.36 19.69 -1.95
N ASP A 487 -22.42 20.40 -2.34
CA ASP A 487 -23.64 19.80 -2.89
C ASP A 487 -23.35 19.12 -4.25
N PRO A 488 -23.77 17.86 -4.48
CA PRO A 488 -23.61 17.20 -5.76
C PRO A 488 -24.09 18.04 -6.97
N LEU A 489 -25.17 18.80 -6.84
CA LEU A 489 -25.79 19.55 -7.94
C LEU A 489 -24.96 20.75 -8.41
N ASP A 490 -24.09 21.31 -7.55
CA ASP A 490 -23.14 22.37 -7.91
C ASP A 490 -21.80 21.79 -8.44
N ALA A 491 -21.56 20.50 -8.18
CA ALA A 491 -20.34 19.81 -8.52
C ALA A 491 -20.33 19.25 -9.95
N TRP A 492 -19.12 18.93 -10.41
CA TRP A 492 -18.81 18.39 -11.71
C TRP A 492 -18.04 17.10 -11.64
N PHE A 493 -18.29 16.19 -12.60
CA PHE A 493 -17.46 15.01 -12.81
C PHE A 493 -16.86 14.94 -14.21
N VAL A 494 -15.54 15.13 -14.30
CA VAL A 494 -14.79 14.99 -15.54
C VAL A 494 -14.26 13.55 -15.70
N GLY A 495 -14.61 12.87 -16.79
CA GLY A 495 -14.20 11.50 -17.08
C GLY A 495 -13.83 11.25 -18.55
N ASP A 496 -13.69 9.99 -18.94
CA ASP A 496 -13.59 9.58 -20.35
C ASP A 496 -14.45 8.34 -20.69
N LYS A 497 -15.15 7.75 -19.73
CA LYS A 497 -15.88 6.48 -19.88
C LYS A 497 -17.37 6.67 -19.51
N PRO A 498 -18.38 6.46 -20.39
CA PRO A 498 -19.77 6.74 -20.06
C PRO A 498 -20.30 5.83 -18.94
N HIS A 499 -20.27 4.52 -19.19
CA HIS A 499 -20.75 3.46 -18.30
C HIS A 499 -19.87 3.23 -17.06
N ARG A 500 -18.98 4.18 -16.72
CA ARG A 500 -18.20 4.17 -15.49
C ARG A 500 -18.14 5.55 -14.86
N ASP A 501 -17.53 6.52 -15.54
CA ASP A 501 -17.32 7.86 -15.00
C ASP A 501 -18.61 8.67 -14.98
N ALA A 502 -19.28 8.80 -16.14
CA ALA A 502 -20.54 9.53 -16.21
C ALA A 502 -21.66 8.85 -15.42
N LEU A 503 -21.73 7.52 -15.48
CA LEU A 503 -22.71 6.73 -14.75
C LEU A 503 -22.52 6.82 -13.23
N ALA A 504 -21.28 6.76 -12.71
CA ALA A 504 -21.01 6.99 -11.29
C ALA A 504 -21.37 8.42 -10.86
N ALA A 505 -21.09 9.41 -11.72
CA ALA A 505 -21.40 10.80 -11.45
C ALA A 505 -22.92 11.05 -11.35
N ARG A 506 -23.71 10.58 -12.33
CA ARG A 506 -25.17 10.67 -12.28
C ARG A 506 -25.77 9.92 -11.07
N ARG A 507 -25.20 8.78 -10.69
CA ARG A 507 -25.60 8.02 -9.48
C ARG A 507 -25.16 8.63 -8.16
N ALA A 508 -24.23 9.57 -8.21
CA ALA A 508 -23.83 10.42 -7.10
C ALA A 508 -24.49 11.80 -7.17
N ASP A 509 -25.52 11.94 -8.02
CA ASP A 509 -26.37 13.12 -8.14
C ASP A 509 -25.61 14.37 -8.64
N VAL A 510 -24.49 14.16 -9.34
CA VAL A 510 -23.60 15.23 -9.81
C VAL A 510 -24.24 16.06 -10.92
N GLY A 511 -24.37 17.36 -10.67
CA GLY A 511 -25.18 18.29 -11.47
C GLY A 511 -24.70 18.52 -12.90
N THR A 512 -23.41 18.35 -13.19
CA THR A 512 -22.96 18.26 -14.59
C THR A 512 -21.86 17.24 -14.82
N VAL A 513 -21.96 16.54 -15.93
CA VAL A 513 -21.11 15.39 -16.25
C VAL A 513 -20.40 15.59 -17.58
N VAL A 514 -19.09 15.33 -17.58
CA VAL A 514 -18.17 15.94 -18.54
C VAL A 514 -17.08 14.98 -19.06
N LEU A 515 -17.18 14.46 -20.28
CA LEU A 515 -16.19 13.49 -20.81
C LEU A 515 -15.08 14.14 -21.69
N VAL A 516 -14.07 13.42 -22.24
CA VAL A 516 -12.93 14.03 -23.01
C VAL A 516 -12.35 13.17 -24.20
N ARG A 517 -12.01 13.71 -25.41
CA ARG A 517 -11.36 12.97 -26.57
C ARG A 517 -9.96 12.59 -26.09
N GLY A 518 -9.35 11.59 -26.72
CA GLY A 518 -8.00 11.12 -26.37
C GLY A 518 -7.87 10.42 -25.01
N GLY A 519 -8.99 10.07 -24.38
CA GLY A 519 -9.05 9.11 -23.29
C GLY A 519 -8.90 7.65 -23.78
N SER A 520 -9.51 6.72 -23.04
CA SER A 520 -9.48 5.28 -23.32
C SER A 520 -10.69 4.77 -24.10
N THR A 521 -11.76 5.56 -24.22
CA THR A 521 -12.96 5.27 -25.02
C THR A 521 -12.89 5.96 -26.38
N THR A 522 -13.63 5.43 -27.37
CA THR A 522 -13.68 5.90 -28.77
C THR A 522 -14.79 6.94 -28.97
N ASP A 523 -14.91 7.50 -30.18
CA ASP A 523 -15.81 8.61 -30.53
C ASP A 523 -17.29 8.33 -30.22
N ALA A 524 -17.90 7.41 -30.98
CA ALA A 524 -19.34 7.14 -30.91
C ALA A 524 -19.89 6.86 -29.50
N PRO A 525 -19.26 6.04 -28.62
CA PRO A 525 -19.80 5.81 -27.28
C PRO A 525 -19.95 7.03 -26.37
N LEU A 526 -19.24 8.15 -26.60
CA LEU A 526 -19.47 9.36 -25.81
C LEU A 526 -20.35 10.39 -26.53
N ASP A 527 -20.26 10.44 -27.86
CA ASP A 527 -21.19 11.23 -28.66
C ASP A 527 -22.64 10.66 -28.42
N GLU A 528 -22.81 9.33 -28.33
CA GLU A 528 -24.01 8.63 -27.84
C GLU A 528 -24.38 8.98 -26.38
N ALA A 529 -23.39 9.13 -25.49
CA ALA A 529 -23.62 9.45 -24.07
C ALA A 529 -24.15 10.87 -23.85
N LEU A 530 -23.92 11.77 -24.81
CA LEU A 530 -24.51 13.09 -24.93
C LEU A 530 -25.92 13.00 -25.57
N ASP A 531 -26.03 12.29 -26.68
CA ASP A 531 -27.21 12.30 -27.55
C ASP A 531 -28.33 11.33 -27.14
N ALA A 532 -28.15 10.48 -26.11
CA ALA A 532 -29.15 9.48 -25.69
C ALA A 532 -30.58 10.04 -25.42
N ARG A 533 -30.71 11.36 -25.18
CA ARG A 533 -32.01 12.08 -25.13
C ARG A 533 -32.82 11.95 -26.42
N ALA A 534 -32.17 11.89 -27.59
CA ALA A 534 -32.82 11.71 -28.88
C ALA A 534 -33.45 10.31 -29.05
N SER A 535 -32.95 9.32 -28.32
CA SER A 535 -33.43 7.92 -28.32
C SER A 535 -34.37 7.61 -27.16
N GLY A 536 -34.86 8.63 -26.43
CA GLY A 536 -35.73 8.48 -25.26
C GLY A 536 -35.01 8.04 -23.97
N GLY A 537 -33.67 7.99 -23.97
CA GLY A 537 -32.85 7.71 -22.80
C GLY A 537 -32.47 8.95 -22.01
N THR A 538 -31.93 8.75 -20.80
CA THR A 538 -31.31 9.85 -20.02
C THR A 538 -29.86 10.02 -20.47
N ALA A 539 -29.49 11.21 -20.95
CA ALA A 539 -28.10 11.51 -21.31
C ALA A 539 -27.16 11.39 -20.09
N LEU A 540 -26.17 10.51 -20.21
CA LEU A 540 -25.18 10.26 -19.16
C LEU A 540 -24.25 11.45 -18.99
N ALA A 541 -23.86 12.10 -20.08
CA ALA A 541 -23.08 13.33 -20.06
C ALA A 541 -23.92 14.52 -20.53
N ASP A 542 -23.58 15.71 -20.05
CA ASP A 542 -24.08 16.94 -20.65
C ASP A 542 -23.13 17.41 -21.77
N HIS A 543 -21.86 16.99 -21.70
CA HIS A 543 -20.67 17.68 -22.21
C HIS A 543 -19.47 16.68 -22.34
N VAL A 544 -18.59 16.69 -23.37
CA VAL A 544 -17.68 15.55 -23.71
C VAL A 544 -16.21 15.83 -24.31
N VAL A 545 -15.63 17.06 -24.31
CA VAL A 545 -14.48 17.70 -25.11
C VAL A 545 -13.28 16.96 -25.69
N ASP A 546 -12.84 17.45 -26.85
CA ASP A 546 -11.54 17.22 -27.49
C ASP A 546 -10.32 17.19 -26.56
N ASP A 547 -10.11 18.22 -25.73
CA ASP A 547 -8.96 18.28 -24.84
C ASP A 547 -9.21 19.12 -23.57
N ILE A 548 -8.19 19.17 -22.71
CA ILE A 548 -8.26 19.86 -21.44
C ILE A 548 -8.26 21.38 -21.62
N HIS A 549 -7.71 21.92 -22.71
CA HIS A 549 -7.85 23.34 -23.05
C HIS A 549 -9.31 23.69 -23.39
N GLY A 550 -10.02 22.80 -24.06
CA GLY A 550 -11.45 22.91 -24.28
C GLY A 550 -12.28 22.77 -22.99
N LEU A 551 -11.81 22.04 -21.98
CA LEU A 551 -12.35 22.03 -20.60
C LEU A 551 -12.03 23.34 -19.83
N LEU A 552 -10.84 23.91 -20.00
CA LEU A 552 -10.44 25.19 -19.41
C LEU A 552 -11.23 26.37 -20.00
N ALA A 553 -11.26 26.48 -21.33
CA ALA A 553 -12.12 27.42 -22.05
C ALA A 553 -13.61 27.18 -21.77
N LEU A 554 -13.97 26.04 -21.18
CA LEU A 554 -15.28 25.80 -20.59
C LEU A 554 -15.41 26.43 -19.21
N LEU A 555 -14.54 26.07 -18.28
CA LEU A 555 -14.51 26.53 -16.89
C LEU A 555 -14.75 28.06 -16.86
N THR A 556 -13.92 28.80 -17.60
CA THR A 556 -14.02 30.25 -17.76
C THR A 556 -15.35 30.73 -18.40
N ARG A 557 -16.04 29.95 -19.26
CA ARG A 557 -17.23 30.35 -20.04
C ARG A 557 -18.57 30.41 -19.28
N ALA A 558 -18.65 29.91 -18.04
CA ALA A 558 -19.76 30.23 -17.13
C ALA A 558 -19.32 30.51 -15.68
N SER A 559 -18.02 30.50 -15.40
CA SER A 559 -17.47 31.43 -14.40
C SER A 559 -17.59 32.90 -14.85
N LYS A 560 -17.77 33.16 -16.15
CA LYS A 560 -18.29 34.45 -16.65
C LYS A 560 -19.75 34.60 -16.22
N PRO A 561 -20.14 35.71 -15.55
CA PRO A 561 -21.53 35.96 -15.21
C PRO A 561 -22.38 36.04 -16.48
N ALA A 562 -23.64 35.63 -16.40
CA ALA A 562 -24.56 35.76 -17.51
C ALA A 562 -24.75 37.25 -17.84
N THR A 563 -24.36 37.67 -19.04
CA THR A 563 -24.67 39.00 -19.55
C THR A 563 -26.20 39.18 -19.49
N PRO A 564 -26.75 40.18 -18.79
CA PRO A 564 -28.18 40.38 -18.76
C PRO A 564 -28.66 40.67 -20.18
N THR A 565 -29.48 39.77 -20.72
CA THR A 565 -30.15 39.97 -22.01
C THR A 565 -31.15 41.10 -21.85
N HIS A 566 -30.72 42.32 -22.19
CA HIS A 566 -31.60 43.48 -22.28
C HIS A 566 -32.75 43.18 -23.24
N THR A 567 -33.91 42.86 -22.68
CA THR A 567 -35.17 42.87 -23.42
C THR A 567 -35.47 44.32 -23.76
N PRO A 568 -35.61 44.71 -25.05
CA PRO A 568 -36.01 46.05 -25.39
C PRO A 568 -37.47 46.23 -24.97
N HIS A 569 -37.74 47.16 -24.06
CA HIS A 569 -39.10 47.68 -23.92
C HIS A 569 -39.39 48.60 -25.11
N GLU A 570 -40.29 48.15 -25.99
CA GLU A 570 -40.95 49.02 -26.95
C GLU A 570 -41.89 50.01 -26.21
N ARG A 571 -42.33 51.06 -26.92
CA ARG A 571 -42.95 52.26 -26.33
C ARG A 571 -44.47 52.28 -26.49
#